data_AF-A0A661CN67-F1
#
_entry.id   AF-A0A661CN67-F1
#
_cell.length_a   1.000
_cell.length_b   1.000
_cell.length_c   1.000
_cell.angle_alpha   90.00
_cell.angle_beta   90.00
_cell.angle_gamma   90.00
#
_symmetry.space_group_name_H-M   'P 1'
#
loop_
_entity.id
_entity.type
_entity.pdbx_description
1 polymer ?
#
loop_
_entity_poly.entity_id
_entity_poly.type
_entity_poly.pdbx_seq_one_letter_code
_entity_poly.pdbx_strand_id
1 'polypeptide(L)'
;MNNEQRDMLENESAIGRKASSAYENFIGPFMDKKRSDLFNVFQDLSISNIELLSETKRQLTVLNTLDDEIRTIIETGKLASQQLSQEPLSKH
;
A
#
# COMPACT_ATOMS: atom_id res chain seq x y z
N MET A 1 -22.18 -17.53 -6.07
CA MET A 1 -22.03 -16.67 -4.88
C MET A 1 -23.38 -16.09 -4.48
N ASN A 2 -23.64 -15.73 -3.21
CA ASN A 2 -24.87 -14.98 -2.89
C ASN A 2 -24.68 -13.48 -3.21
N ASN A 3 -25.78 -12.72 -3.35
CA ASN A 3 -25.68 -11.31 -3.78
C ASN A 3 -24.86 -10.46 -2.80
N GLU A 4 -24.98 -10.72 -1.50
CA GLU A 4 -24.23 -9.99 -0.46
C GLU A 4 -22.71 -10.20 -0.58
N GLN A 5 -22.26 -11.43 -0.78
CA GLN A 5 -20.85 -11.75 -1.01
C GLN A 5 -20.34 -11.10 -2.31
N ARG A 6 -21.18 -11.07 -3.34
CA ARG A 6 -20.83 -10.42 -4.61
C ARG A 6 -20.62 -8.93 -4.43
N ASP A 7 -21.54 -8.25 -3.74
CA ASP A 7 -21.46 -6.82 -3.48
C ASP A 7 -20.21 -6.48 -2.65
N MET A 8 -19.86 -7.31 -1.67
CA MET A 8 -18.63 -7.17 -0.89
C MET A 8 -17.37 -7.26 -1.77
N LEU A 9 -17.28 -8.26 -2.65
CA LEU A 9 -16.13 -8.42 -3.55
C LEU A 9 -16.05 -7.29 -4.58
N GLU A 10 -17.19 -6.81 -5.10
CA GLU A 10 -17.22 -5.69 -6.03
C GLU A 10 -16.72 -4.40 -5.36
N ASN A 11 -17.09 -4.18 -4.10
CA ASN A 11 -16.60 -3.06 -3.29
C ASN A 11 -15.10 -3.18 -3.00
N GLU A 12 -14.63 -4.34 -2.53
CA GLU A 12 -13.20 -4.62 -2.27
C GLU A 12 -12.36 -4.40 -3.54
N SER A 13 -12.83 -4.91 -4.68
CA SER A 13 -12.19 -4.70 -5.98
C SER A 13 -12.14 -3.22 -6.38
N ALA A 14 -13.22 -2.48 -6.16
CA ALA A 14 -13.27 -1.05 -6.45
C ALA A 14 -12.30 -0.25 -5.56
N ILE A 15 -12.19 -0.59 -4.27
CA ILE A 15 -11.24 0.02 -3.34
C ILE A 15 -9.81 -0.27 -3.77
N GLY A 16 -9.46 -1.53 -4.06
CA GLY A 16 -8.11 -1.89 -4.49
C GLY A 16 -7.69 -1.21 -5.80
N ARG A 17 -8.59 -1.06 -6.77
CA ARG A 17 -8.32 -0.29 -8.00
C ARG A 17 -8.03 1.18 -7.74
N LYS A 18 -8.82 1.82 -6.86
CA LYS A 18 -8.58 3.22 -6.46
C LYS A 18 -7.25 3.36 -5.74
N ALA A 19 -6.94 2.44 -4.82
CA ALA A 19 -5.68 2.41 -4.11
C ALA A 19 -4.49 2.23 -5.07
N SER A 20 -4.58 1.32 -6.04
CA SER A 20 -3.52 1.10 -7.05
C SER A 20 -3.26 2.36 -7.86
N SER A 21 -4.31 2.99 -8.36
CA SER A 21 -4.20 4.23 -9.12
C SER A 21 -3.60 5.37 -8.29
N ALA A 22 -4.04 5.54 -7.03
CA ALA A 22 -3.44 6.54 -6.13
C ALA A 22 -1.97 6.22 -5.81
N TYR A 23 -1.64 4.94 -5.69
CA TYR A 23 -0.29 4.49 -5.40
C TYR A 23 0.66 4.78 -6.55
N GLU A 24 0.29 4.41 -7.77
CA GLU A 24 1.11 4.63 -8.96
C GLU A 24 1.35 6.11 -9.26
N ASN A 25 0.33 6.95 -9.07
CA ASN A 25 0.38 8.35 -9.48
C ASN A 25 0.91 9.31 -8.41
N PHE A 26 0.88 8.92 -7.14
CA PHE A 26 1.22 9.83 -6.06
C PHE A 26 1.93 9.15 -4.89
N ILE A 27 1.32 8.13 -4.28
CA ILE A 27 1.80 7.61 -2.99
C ILE A 27 3.17 6.95 -3.16
N GLY A 28 3.36 6.09 -4.16
CA GLY A 28 4.64 5.43 -4.45
C GLY A 28 5.77 6.45 -4.65
N PRO A 29 5.65 7.39 -5.61
CA PRO A 29 6.65 8.44 -5.80
C PRO A 29 6.93 9.27 -4.54
N PHE A 30 5.90 9.56 -3.74
CA PHE A 30 6.05 10.26 -2.46
C PHE A 30 6.85 9.44 -1.44
N MET A 31 6.55 8.14 -1.28
CA MET A 31 7.27 7.25 -0.38
C MET A 31 8.74 7.12 -0.78
N ASP A 32 9.01 6.94 -2.07
CA ASP A 32 10.38 6.84 -2.60
C ASP A 32 11.18 8.11 -2.33
N LYS A 33 10.56 9.28 -2.58
CA LYS A 33 11.18 10.56 -2.23
C LYS A 33 11.48 10.65 -0.74
N LYS A 34 10.54 10.26 0.13
CA LYS A 34 10.73 10.32 1.60
C LYS A 34 11.80 9.37 2.09
N ARG A 35 11.90 8.16 1.54
CA ARG A 35 12.99 7.22 1.81
C ARG A 35 14.34 7.81 1.42
N SER A 36 14.42 8.45 0.25
CA SER A 36 15.63 9.15 -0.20
C SER A 36 15.99 10.32 0.71
N ASP A 37 15.02 11.15 1.09
CA ASP A 37 15.23 12.28 2.01
C ASP A 37 15.80 11.78 3.36
N LEU A 38 15.22 10.71 3.94
CA LEU A 38 15.71 10.11 5.19
C LEU A 38 17.10 9.50 5.07
N PHE A 39 17.41 8.90 3.93
CA PHE A 39 18.74 8.35 3.68
C PHE A 39 19.80 9.45 3.64
N ASN A 40 19.50 10.58 2.98
CA ASN A 40 20.39 11.73 2.96
C ASN A 40 20.61 12.28 4.38
N VAL A 41 19.53 12.42 5.17
CA VAL A 41 19.63 12.82 6.58
C VAL A 41 20.54 11.85 7.34
N PHE A 42 20.36 10.54 7.17
CA PHE A 42 21.20 9.53 7.83
C PHE A 42 22.69 9.66 7.48
N GLN A 43 23.02 9.96 6.23
CA GLN A 43 24.41 10.14 5.79
C GLN A 43 25.09 11.34 6.46
N ASP A 44 24.34 12.41 6.72
CA ASP A 44 24.84 13.63 7.33
C ASP A 44 24.87 13.57 8.88
N LEU A 45 24.29 12.53 9.48
CA LEU A 45 24.22 12.37 10.93
C LEU A 45 25.52 11.83 11.53
N SER A 46 26.02 12.53 12.55
CA SER A 46 27.06 11.98 13.43
C SER A 46 26.54 10.78 14.21
N ILE A 47 27.36 9.74 14.35
CA ILE A 47 27.07 8.55 15.16
C ILE A 47 26.82 8.87 16.64
N SER A 48 27.30 10.01 17.13
CA SER A 48 27.07 10.48 18.48
C SER A 48 25.66 11.05 18.70
N ASN A 49 24.93 11.37 17.62
CA ASN A 49 23.58 11.90 17.70
C ASN A 49 22.53 10.79 17.70
N ILE A 50 22.50 10.03 18.79
CA ILE A 50 21.67 8.83 18.97
C ILE A 50 20.17 9.15 18.83
N GLU A 51 19.74 10.32 19.30
CA GLU A 51 18.34 10.74 19.23
C GLU A 51 17.88 10.90 17.78
N LEU A 52 18.63 11.63 16.95
CA LEU A 52 18.30 11.80 15.54
C LEU A 52 18.43 10.50 14.75
N LEU A 53 19.38 9.62 15.10
CA LEU A 53 19.50 8.30 14.49
C LEU A 53 18.26 7.43 14.78
N SER A 54 17.82 7.41 16.03
CA SER A 54 16.62 6.68 16.46
C SER A 54 15.37 7.22 15.77
N GLU A 55 15.24 8.54 15.70
CA GLU A 55 14.10 9.20 15.05
C GLU A 55 14.08 8.94 13.53
N THR A 56 15.22 9.02 12.86
CA THR A 56 15.34 8.70 11.42
C THR A 56 14.92 7.26 11.14
N LYS A 57 15.38 6.32 11.98
CA LYS A 57 14.96 4.92 11.89
C LYS A 57 13.46 4.76 12.13
N ARG A 58 12.90 5.42 13.15
CA ARG A 58 11.46 5.36 13.46
C ARG A 58 10.62 5.84 12.29
N GLN A 59 10.98 6.98 11.69
CA GLN A 59 10.30 7.52 10.52
C GLN A 59 10.35 6.57 9.31
N LEU A 60 11.51 5.96 9.06
CA LEU A 60 11.63 4.95 8.00
C LEU A 60 10.73 3.73 8.25
N THR A 61 10.69 3.23 9.49
CA THR A 61 9.80 2.12 9.86
C THR A 61 8.34 2.46 9.59
N VAL A 62 7.89 3.65 10.01
CA VAL A 62 6.50 4.09 9.80
C VAL A 62 6.17 4.21 8.32
N LEU A 63 7.09 4.74 7.50
CA LEU A 63 6.90 4.81 6.04
C LEU A 63 6.76 3.42 5.42
N ASN A 64 7.58 2.45 5.85
CA ASN A 64 7.51 1.08 5.37
C ASN A 64 6.18 0.43 5.73
N THR A 65 5.74 0.57 6.98
CA THR A 65 4.47 0.01 7.43
C THR A 65 3.30 0.58 6.65
N LEU A 66 3.29 1.89 6.42
CA LEU A 66 2.23 2.53 5.64
C LEU A 66 2.23 2.07 4.17
N ASP A 67 3.41 1.91 3.58
CA ASP A 67 3.57 1.37 2.22
C ASP A 67 3.01 -0.05 2.11
N ASP A 68 3.36 -0.93 3.07
CA ASP A 68 2.89 -2.31 3.13
C ASP A 68 1.37 -2.42 3.34
N GLU A 69 0.79 -1.56 4.18
CA GLU A 69 -0.67 -1.51 4.39
C GLU A 69 -1.42 -1.16 3.10
N ILE A 70 -0.94 -0.17 2.35
CA ILE A 70 -1.58 0.25 1.10
C ILE A 70 -1.42 -0.84 0.03
N ARG A 71 -0.25 -1.48 -0.05
CA ARG A 71 -0.02 -2.62 -0.95
C ARG A 71 -0.94 -3.78 -0.62
N THR A 72 -1.17 -4.05 0.66
CA THR A 72 -2.12 -5.07 1.12
C THR A 72 -3.52 -4.77 0.59
N ILE A 73 -4.01 -3.53 0.69
CA ILE A 73 -5.33 -3.13 0.16
C ILE A 73 -5.42 -3.35 -1.35
N ILE A 74 -4.33 -3.06 -2.09
CA ILE A 74 -4.27 -3.28 -3.54
C ILE A 74 -4.35 -4.78 -3.84
N GLU A 75 -3.61 -5.60 -3.11
CA GLU A 75 -3.58 -7.04 -3.27
C GLU A 75 -4.92 -7.70 -2.94
N THR A 76 -5.58 -7.31 -1.84
CA THR A 76 -6.90 -7.85 -1.49
C THR A 76 -7.94 -7.50 -2.55
N GLY A 77 -7.94 -6.27 -3.07
CA GLY A 77 -8.83 -5.89 -4.17
C GLY A 77 -8.52 -6.61 -5.49
N LYS A 78 -7.25 -6.94 -5.77
CA LYS A 78 -6.86 -7.79 -6.90
C LYS A 78 -7.39 -9.20 -6.75
N LEU A 79 -7.27 -9.80 -5.56
CA LEU A 79 -7.81 -11.12 -5.25
C LEU A 79 -9.34 -11.14 -5.39
N ALA A 80 -10.04 -10.11 -4.89
CA ALA A 80 -11.49 -9.98 -5.07
C ALA A 80 -11.89 -9.89 -6.56
N SER A 81 -11.13 -9.13 -7.35
CA SER A 81 -11.35 -9.06 -8.81
C SER A 81 -11.16 -10.42 -9.50
N GLN A 82 -10.17 -11.20 -9.06
CA GLN A 82 -9.91 -12.55 -9.59
C GLN A 82 -11.03 -13.52 -9.24
N GLN A 83 -11.54 -13.47 -8.01
CA GLN A 83 -12.67 -14.29 -7.57
C GLN A 83 -13.93 -13.97 -8.38
N LEU A 84 -14.23 -12.68 -8.62
CA LEU A 84 -15.34 -12.25 -9.46
C LEU A 84 -15.23 -12.72 -10.91
N SER A 85 -14.01 -12.83 -11.45
CA SER A 85 -13.77 -13.22 -12.86
C SER A 85 -13.66 -14.73 -13.09
N GLN A 86 -13.42 -15.52 -12.03
CA GLN A 86 -13.49 -16.98 -12.07
C GLN A 86 -14.91 -17.52 -11.87
N GLU A 87 -15.90 -16.66 -11.57
CA GLU A 87 -17.29 -17.07 -11.52
C GLU A 87 -17.77 -17.40 -12.95
N PRO A 88 -18.15 -18.66 -13.27
CA PRO A 88 -18.82 -18.93 -14.52
C PRO A 88 -20.11 -18.11 -14.50
N LEU A 89 -20.35 -17.32 -15.55
CA LEU A 89 -21.68 -16.79 -15.85
C LEU A 89 -22.62 -17.98 -15.81
N SER A 90 -23.32 -18.19 -14.69
CA SER A 90 -24.38 -19.17 -14.59
C SER A 90 -25.42 -18.72 -15.61
N LYS A 91 -25.37 -19.37 -16.77
CA LYS A 91 -26.38 -19.30 -17.80
C LYS A 91 -27.72 -19.69 -17.16
N HIS A 92 -28.72 -18.85 -17.45
CA HIS A 92 -30.16 -19.05 -17.23
C HIS A 92 -30.68 -18.86 -15.81
#